data_AF-A0A3Q9I8T8-F1
#
_entry.id   AF-A0A3Q9I8T8-F1
#
_cell.length_a   1.000
_cell.length_b   1.000
_cell.length_c   1.000
_cell.angle_alpha   90.00
_cell.angle_beta   90.00
_cell.angle_gamma   90.00
#
_symmetry.space_group_name_H-M   'P 1'
#
loop_
_entity.id
_entity.type
_entity.pdbx_description
1 polymer ?
#
loop_
_entity_poly.entity_id
_entity_poly.type
_entity_poly.pdbx_seq_one_letter_code
_entity_poly.pdbx_strand_id
1 'polypeptide(L)'
;MEVAPERIADLAERMFSFQQSDLQMVAYYVGIPSSEYIGNGSTIKDNAIRLAEVAARKGLATFEQLERRLRREYNHQSELKPLHKRSIVDFGKLLDGLLVSVSSMEFSMSQIKKGKPPVKLVKKLRNAKIEGTLFTYAVRCRNDIAYIRREAEKIGYQGYSNLQLRLQSIFVNVIMKRMPCPPNTAEDHYHYFVDFLYENCVPDSYQELEYLDDMLAGIIFDTVAHCVIGWDKDDTKQVVLN
;
A
#
# COMPACT_ATOMS: atom_id res chain seq x y z
N MET A 1 16.11 -16.00 -15.59
CA MET A 1 16.51 -16.85 -14.45
C MET A 1 15.30 -17.68 -14.06
N GLU A 2 15.46 -18.99 -13.97
CA GLU A 2 14.42 -19.88 -13.44
C GLU A 2 14.43 -19.85 -11.91
N VAL A 3 13.26 -19.94 -11.30
CA VAL A 3 13.11 -20.00 -9.84
C VAL A 3 13.40 -21.42 -9.39
N ALA A 4 14.26 -21.58 -8.37
CA ALA A 4 14.64 -22.89 -7.85
C ALA A 4 13.42 -23.61 -7.22
N PRO A 5 13.26 -24.93 -7.43
CA PRO A 5 12.13 -25.71 -6.87
C PRO A 5 11.98 -25.57 -5.35
N GLU A 6 13.10 -25.49 -4.62
CA GLU A 6 13.10 -25.34 -3.17
C GLU A 6 12.48 -24.01 -2.73
N ARG A 7 12.71 -22.92 -3.49
CA ARG A 7 12.08 -21.62 -3.22
C ARG A 7 10.57 -21.64 -3.43
N ILE A 8 10.10 -22.38 -4.44
CA ILE A 8 8.67 -22.52 -4.73
C ILE A 8 7.98 -23.28 -3.58
N ALA A 9 8.60 -24.35 -3.09
CA ALA A 9 8.11 -25.11 -1.96
C ALA A 9 8.06 -24.26 -0.67
N ASP A 10 9.16 -23.57 -0.33
CA ASP A 10 9.22 -22.66 0.82
C ASP A 10 8.14 -21.58 0.78
N LEU A 11 7.87 -21.03 -0.41
CA LEU A 11 6.84 -20.01 -0.58
C LEU A 11 5.44 -20.57 -0.37
N ALA A 12 5.17 -21.76 -0.92
CA ALA A 12 3.89 -22.45 -0.76
C ALA A 12 3.61 -22.78 0.71
N GLU A 13 4.61 -23.26 1.45
CA GLU A 13 4.46 -23.61 2.86
C GLU A 13 4.02 -22.43 3.74
N ARG A 14 4.54 -21.22 3.47
CA ARG A 14 4.17 -19.99 4.19
C ARG A 14 2.69 -19.62 4.02
N MET A 15 2.05 -20.12 2.97
CA MET A 15 0.64 -19.92 2.69
C MET A 15 -0.26 -21.03 3.24
N PHE A 16 0.28 -22.10 3.84
CA PHE A 16 -0.54 -23.23 4.30
C PHE A 16 -1.47 -22.88 5.47
N SER A 17 -1.17 -21.82 6.22
CA SER A 17 -2.03 -21.31 7.29
C SER A 17 -3.12 -20.35 6.80
N PHE A 18 -3.12 -19.99 5.52
CA PHE A 18 -4.01 -18.96 4.97
C PHE A 18 -5.44 -19.47 4.85
N GLN A 19 -6.40 -18.55 4.93
CA GLN A 19 -7.75 -18.79 4.42
C GLN A 19 -7.77 -18.59 2.90
N GLN A 20 -8.82 -19.10 2.24
CA GLN A 20 -8.97 -18.95 0.78
C GLN A 20 -9.01 -17.48 0.35
N SER A 21 -9.57 -16.60 1.19
CA SER A 21 -9.58 -15.15 0.97
C SER A 21 -8.19 -14.54 0.96
N ASP A 22 -7.30 -15.03 1.82
CA ASP A 22 -5.94 -14.48 1.94
C ASP A 22 -5.11 -14.87 0.72
N LEU A 23 -5.26 -16.12 0.26
CA LEU A 23 -4.67 -16.60 -1.00
C LEU A 23 -5.15 -15.76 -2.20
N GLN A 24 -6.45 -15.46 -2.25
CA GLN A 24 -7.02 -14.62 -3.30
C GLN A 24 -6.47 -13.21 -3.28
N MET A 25 -6.30 -12.65 -2.09
CA MET A 25 -5.74 -11.32 -1.91
C MET A 25 -4.28 -11.27 -2.39
N VAL A 26 -3.43 -12.20 -1.95
CA VAL A 26 -2.01 -12.20 -2.36
C VAL A 26 -1.82 -12.51 -3.83
N ALA A 27 -2.63 -13.39 -4.42
CA ALA A 27 -2.62 -13.67 -5.86
C ALA A 27 -3.04 -12.45 -6.68
N TYR A 28 -4.05 -11.71 -6.22
CA TYR A 28 -4.50 -10.48 -6.84
C TYR A 28 -3.37 -9.45 -6.93
N TYR A 29 -2.61 -9.27 -5.84
CA TYR A 29 -1.51 -8.31 -5.79
C TYR A 29 -0.39 -8.57 -6.79
N VAL A 30 -0.25 -9.80 -7.26
CA VAL A 30 0.78 -10.18 -8.22
C VAL A 30 0.22 -10.44 -9.61
N GLY A 31 -1.03 -10.02 -9.86
CA GLY A 31 -1.68 -10.16 -11.16
C GLY A 31 -1.97 -11.61 -11.55
N ILE A 32 -2.18 -12.49 -10.57
CA ILE A 32 -2.53 -13.90 -10.78
C ILE A 32 -4.04 -14.08 -10.54
N PRO A 33 -4.84 -14.32 -11.58
CA PRO A 33 -6.27 -14.53 -11.44
C PRO A 33 -6.57 -15.87 -10.75
N SER A 34 -7.63 -15.88 -9.94
CA SER A 34 -8.09 -17.05 -9.16
C SER A 34 -8.27 -18.33 -9.99
N SER A 35 -8.69 -18.21 -11.24
CA SER A 35 -8.86 -19.35 -12.15
C SER A 35 -7.56 -20.07 -12.50
N GLU A 36 -6.40 -19.46 -12.31
CA GLU A 36 -5.10 -20.07 -12.63
C GLU A 36 -4.57 -20.98 -11.51
N TYR A 37 -5.06 -20.85 -10.28
CA TYR A 37 -4.55 -21.63 -9.13
C TYR A 37 -5.63 -22.26 -8.26
N ILE A 38 -6.89 -21.79 -8.29
CA ILE A 38 -8.00 -22.43 -7.58
C ILE A 38 -8.55 -23.57 -8.44
N GLY A 39 -8.49 -24.80 -7.91
CA GLY A 39 -9.13 -25.95 -8.53
C GLY A 39 -10.39 -26.42 -7.81
N ASN A 40 -11.30 -27.05 -8.55
CA ASN A 40 -12.47 -27.70 -7.97
C ASN A 40 -12.05 -28.80 -6.99
N GLY A 41 -12.62 -28.78 -5.79
CA GLY A 41 -12.30 -29.75 -4.72
C GLY A 41 -10.87 -29.67 -4.18
N SER A 42 -10.10 -28.63 -4.54
CA SER A 42 -8.72 -28.46 -4.08
C SER A 42 -8.68 -27.88 -2.66
N THR A 43 -7.73 -28.36 -1.86
CA THR A 43 -7.49 -27.82 -0.52
C THR A 43 -6.76 -26.48 -0.59
N ILE A 44 -6.71 -25.74 0.53
CA ILE A 44 -5.87 -24.54 0.66
C ILE A 44 -4.42 -24.83 0.30
N LYS A 45 -3.87 -25.96 0.76
CA LYS A 45 -2.49 -26.35 0.48
C LYS A 45 -2.26 -26.57 -1.02
N ASP A 46 -3.19 -27.23 -1.68
CA ASP A 46 -3.12 -27.44 -3.14
C ASP A 46 -3.16 -26.11 -3.90
N ASN A 47 -4.02 -25.18 -3.47
CA ASN A 47 -4.14 -23.86 -4.08
C ASN A 47 -2.89 -23.00 -3.81
N ALA A 48 -2.29 -23.09 -2.63
CA ALA A 48 -1.04 -22.40 -2.25
C ALA A 48 0.15 -22.87 -3.10
N ILE A 49 0.29 -24.19 -3.27
CA ILE A 49 1.33 -24.79 -4.14
C ILE A 49 1.15 -24.27 -5.58
N ARG A 50 -0.06 -24.38 -6.13
CA ARG A 50 -0.34 -23.89 -7.49
C ARG A 50 -0.08 -22.39 -7.64
N LEU A 51 -0.39 -21.58 -6.64
CA LEU A 51 -0.14 -20.15 -6.70
C LEU A 51 1.36 -19.84 -6.79
N ALA A 52 2.20 -20.50 -5.98
CA ALA A 52 3.64 -20.35 -6.04
C ALA A 52 4.22 -20.82 -7.39
N GLU A 53 3.71 -21.94 -7.93
CA GLU A 53 4.09 -22.46 -9.24
C GLU A 53 3.67 -21.53 -10.40
N VAL A 54 2.46 -20.96 -10.36
CA VAL A 54 1.99 -19.98 -11.34
C VAL A 54 2.85 -18.72 -11.30
N ALA A 55 3.18 -18.22 -10.11
CA ALA A 55 4.05 -17.07 -9.96
C ALA A 55 5.45 -17.32 -10.55
N ALA A 56 6.04 -18.49 -10.28
CA ALA A 56 7.33 -18.88 -10.82
C ALA A 56 7.30 -19.00 -12.36
N ARG A 57 6.24 -19.58 -12.93
CA ARG A 57 6.05 -19.69 -14.38
C ARG A 57 5.86 -18.34 -15.07
N LYS A 58 5.21 -17.38 -14.41
CA LYS A 58 5.06 -16.00 -14.94
C LYS A 58 6.38 -15.22 -14.90
N GLY A 59 7.31 -15.61 -14.04
CA GLY A 59 8.70 -15.17 -14.05
C GLY A 59 9.20 -14.71 -12.69
N LEU A 60 10.52 -14.53 -12.59
CA LEU A 60 11.21 -14.17 -11.34
C LEU A 60 10.63 -12.90 -10.69
N ALA A 61 10.29 -11.88 -11.47
CA ALA A 61 9.73 -10.63 -10.95
C ALA A 61 8.37 -10.84 -10.24
N THR A 62 7.47 -11.63 -10.84
CA THR A 62 6.16 -11.97 -10.25
C THR A 62 6.34 -12.84 -9.01
N PHE A 63 7.28 -13.78 -9.04
CA PHE A 63 7.60 -14.64 -7.90
C PHE A 63 8.13 -13.83 -6.71
N GLU A 64 9.07 -12.91 -6.95
CA GLU A 64 9.63 -12.04 -5.92
C GLU A 64 8.60 -11.03 -5.39
N GLN A 65 7.65 -10.58 -6.22
CA GLN A 65 6.52 -9.79 -5.73
C GLN A 65 5.62 -10.61 -4.79
N LEU A 66 5.37 -11.89 -5.10
CA LEU A 66 4.57 -12.76 -4.23
C LEU A 66 5.29 -13.05 -2.91
N GLU A 67 6.60 -13.33 -2.95
CA GLU A 67 7.45 -13.43 -1.77
C GLU A 67 7.40 -12.19 -0.89
N ARG A 68 7.52 -11.01 -1.51
CA ARG A 68 7.42 -9.73 -0.79
C ARG A 68 6.04 -9.61 -0.15
N ARG A 69 4.96 -9.86 -0.88
CA ARG A 69 3.60 -9.75 -0.35
C ARG A 69 3.31 -10.71 0.79
N LEU A 70 3.83 -11.93 0.73
CA LEU A 70 3.64 -12.91 1.80
C LEU A 70 4.37 -12.54 3.08
N ARG A 71 5.56 -11.91 2.98
CA ARG A 71 6.23 -11.33 4.16
C ARG A 71 5.37 -10.24 4.81
N ARG A 72 4.66 -9.43 4.00
CA ARG A 72 3.76 -8.37 4.49
C ARG A 72 2.55 -8.92 5.26
N GLU A 73 1.87 -9.94 4.72
CA GLU A 73 0.68 -10.54 5.35
C GLU A 73 1.02 -11.38 6.60
N TYR A 74 2.15 -12.10 6.60
CA TYR A 74 2.54 -12.92 7.76
C TYR A 74 2.86 -12.05 9.00
N ASN A 75 3.42 -10.86 8.78
CA ASN A 75 3.68 -9.87 9.83
C ASN A 75 2.40 -9.22 10.38
N HIS A 76 1.26 -9.33 9.69
CA HIS A 76 -0.03 -8.81 10.18
C HIS A 76 -0.76 -9.79 11.12
N GLN A 77 -0.42 -11.09 11.07
CA GLN A 77 -1.00 -12.11 11.96
C GLN A 77 -0.26 -12.20 13.31
N SER A 78 0.97 -11.69 13.40
CA SER A 78 1.72 -11.54 14.65
C SER A 78 1.28 -10.29 15.41
N GLU A 79 0.36 -10.47 16.35
CA GLU A 79 0.08 -9.58 17.50
C GLU A 79 0.38 -8.08 17.33
N LEU A 80 -0.68 -7.34 17.04
CA LEU A 80 -0.88 -5.91 17.26
C LEU A 80 -0.16 -5.38 18.52
N LYS A 81 1.11 -4.98 18.40
CA LYS A 81 1.81 -4.30 19.47
C LYS A 81 1.58 -2.79 19.35
N PRO A 82 1.15 -2.11 20.43
CA PRO A 82 1.04 -0.66 20.43
C PRO A 82 2.42 -0.04 20.15
N LEU A 83 2.44 0.94 19.24
CA LEU A 83 3.61 1.71 18.85
C LEU A 83 4.31 2.32 20.08
N HIS A 84 5.37 1.67 20.55
CA HIS A 84 6.16 2.06 21.73
C HIS A 84 7.10 3.22 21.39
N LYS A 85 7.38 4.18 22.28
CA LYS A 85 8.20 5.40 22.06
C LYS A 85 9.46 5.30 21.15
N ARG A 86 10.14 4.15 21.05
CA ARG A 86 11.22 3.92 20.06
C ARG A 86 10.72 4.08 18.61
N SER A 87 9.48 3.67 18.34
CA SER A 87 8.80 3.82 17.06
C SER A 87 8.68 5.26 16.58
N ILE A 88 8.62 6.26 17.48
CA ILE A 88 8.43 7.66 17.10
C ILE A 88 9.71 8.24 16.47
N VAL A 89 10.88 7.88 16.99
CA VAL A 89 12.17 8.33 16.45
C VAL A 89 12.46 7.62 15.12
N ASP A 90 12.25 6.31 15.06
CA ASP A 90 12.41 5.54 13.82
C ASP A 90 11.39 5.98 12.76
N PHE A 91 10.20 6.38 13.17
CA PHE A 91 9.19 6.99 12.31
C PHE A 91 9.61 8.38 11.81
N GLY A 92 10.16 9.24 12.67
CA GLY A 92 10.71 10.52 12.25
C GLY A 92 11.75 10.36 11.15
N LYS A 93 12.67 9.40 11.33
CA LYS A 93 13.70 9.09 10.33
C LYS A 93 13.13 8.48 9.04
N LEU A 94 12.12 7.60 9.13
CA LEU A 94 11.42 7.07 7.97
C LEU A 94 10.74 8.19 7.18
N LEU A 95 10.06 9.11 7.88
CA LEU A 95 9.40 10.25 7.25
C LEU A 95 10.40 11.21 6.61
N ASP A 96 11.53 11.48 7.26
CA ASP A 96 12.63 12.26 6.68
C ASP A 96 13.19 11.58 5.43
N GLY A 97 13.45 10.28 5.50
CA GLY A 97 13.93 9.49 4.36
C GLY A 97 12.95 9.51 3.19
N LEU A 98 11.67 9.27 3.47
CA LEU A 98 10.59 9.39 2.48
C LEU A 98 10.54 10.80 1.89
N LEU A 99 10.59 11.85 2.74
CA LEU A 99 10.54 13.24 2.30
C LEU A 99 11.72 13.57 1.38
N VAL A 100 12.93 13.12 1.70
CA VAL A 100 14.12 13.30 0.86
C VAL A 100 13.91 12.62 -0.49
N SER A 101 13.51 11.36 -0.52
CA SER A 101 13.27 10.61 -1.75
C SER A 101 12.21 11.27 -2.62
N VAL A 102 11.03 11.60 -2.08
CA VAL A 102 9.96 12.24 -2.86
C VAL A 102 10.32 13.68 -3.28
N SER A 103 11.20 14.36 -2.54
CA SER A 103 11.65 15.71 -2.88
C SER A 103 12.67 15.72 -4.01
N SER A 104 13.44 14.65 -4.19
CA SER A 104 14.31 14.49 -5.36
C SER A 104 13.55 14.23 -6.67
N MET A 105 12.25 13.90 -6.58
CA MET A 105 11.42 13.72 -7.77
C MET A 105 10.91 15.07 -8.30
N GLU A 106 11.21 15.36 -9.56
CA GLU A 106 10.78 16.59 -10.22
C GLU A 106 9.33 16.47 -10.72
N PHE A 107 8.38 16.97 -9.94
CA PHE A 107 6.98 17.07 -10.33
C PHE A 107 6.48 18.51 -10.30
N SER A 108 5.60 18.83 -11.26
CA SER A 108 4.90 20.12 -11.27
C SER A 108 3.97 20.22 -10.07
N MET A 109 4.23 21.21 -9.21
CA MET A 109 3.39 21.50 -8.04
C MET A 109 2.22 22.45 -8.37
N SER A 110 2.11 22.93 -9.61
CA SER A 110 1.10 23.94 -10.00
C SER A 110 -0.35 23.47 -9.87
N GLN A 111 -0.57 22.15 -9.87
CA GLN A 111 -1.89 21.53 -9.71
C GLN A 111 -2.22 21.20 -8.25
N ILE A 112 -1.26 21.37 -7.32
CA ILE A 112 -1.41 20.98 -5.92
C ILE A 112 -1.75 22.22 -5.08
N LYS A 113 -2.93 22.21 -4.45
CA LYS A 113 -3.36 23.26 -3.53
C LYS A 113 -3.14 22.79 -2.08
N LYS A 114 -2.63 23.67 -1.20
CA LYS A 114 -2.61 23.41 0.25
C LYS A 114 -4.03 23.08 0.71
N GLY A 115 -4.20 21.88 1.27
CA GLY A 115 -5.51 21.33 1.60
C GLY A 115 -6.28 22.17 2.62
N LYS A 116 -7.62 22.21 2.43
CA LYS A 116 -8.58 22.58 3.48
C LYS A 116 -8.52 21.56 4.62
N PRO A 117 -9.04 21.86 5.84
CA PRO A 117 -9.11 20.89 6.92
C PRO A 117 -9.75 19.58 6.44
N PRO A 118 -9.23 18.42 6.89
CA PRO A 118 -9.54 17.13 6.30
C PRO A 118 -11.05 16.87 6.31
N VAL A 119 -11.60 16.62 5.12
CA VAL A 119 -12.92 15.98 4.98
C VAL A 119 -12.85 14.64 5.73
N LYS A 120 -13.90 14.27 6.45
CA LYS A 120 -13.97 12.98 7.18
C LYS A 120 -13.58 11.84 6.22
N LEU A 121 -12.40 11.22 6.45
CA LEU A 121 -11.84 10.12 5.63
C LEU A 121 -12.90 9.07 5.30
N VAL A 122 -13.73 8.69 6.29
CA VAL A 122 -14.86 7.76 6.15
C VAL A 122 -15.78 8.12 4.97
N LYS A 123 -16.14 9.39 4.79
CA LYS A 123 -16.99 9.83 3.69
C LYS A 123 -16.30 9.65 2.34
N LYS A 124 -15.00 9.96 2.29
CA LYS A 124 -14.18 9.80 1.06
C LYS A 124 -14.05 8.33 0.66
N LEU A 125 -13.74 7.45 1.62
CA LEU A 125 -13.64 6.01 1.35
C LEU A 125 -14.97 5.43 0.82
N ARG A 126 -16.11 5.83 1.41
CA ARG A 126 -17.44 5.42 0.94
C ARG A 126 -17.76 5.92 -0.46
N ASN A 127 -17.48 7.19 -0.75
CA ASN A 127 -17.64 7.73 -2.11
C ASN A 127 -16.74 6.99 -3.10
N ALA A 128 -15.55 6.60 -2.65
CA ALA A 128 -14.62 5.80 -3.42
C ALA A 128 -14.99 4.30 -3.48
N LYS A 129 -16.16 3.88 -2.96
CA LYS A 129 -16.58 2.47 -2.88
C LYS A 129 -15.53 1.53 -2.26
N ILE A 130 -14.66 2.05 -1.38
CA ILE A 130 -13.75 1.24 -0.56
C ILE A 130 -14.58 0.71 0.61
N GLU A 131 -14.68 -0.61 0.72
CA GLU A 131 -15.50 -1.29 1.73
C GLU A 131 -14.71 -2.41 2.45
N GLY A 132 -15.36 -3.11 3.38
CA GLY A 132 -14.82 -4.30 4.01
C GLY A 132 -13.54 -4.09 4.85
N THR A 133 -12.58 -5.00 4.66
CA THR A 133 -11.32 -5.06 5.40
C THR A 133 -10.46 -3.82 5.11
N LEU A 134 -10.34 -3.42 3.84
CA LEU A 134 -9.56 -2.25 3.44
C LEU A 134 -10.11 -0.96 4.05
N PHE A 135 -11.44 -0.81 4.12
CA PHE A 135 -12.06 0.34 4.80
C PHE A 135 -11.65 0.41 6.28
N THR A 136 -11.73 -0.71 6.99
CA THR A 136 -11.39 -0.80 8.42
C THR A 136 -9.90 -0.52 8.64
N TYR A 137 -9.07 -1.12 7.81
CA TYR A 137 -7.62 -0.93 7.80
C TYR A 137 -7.23 0.54 7.56
N ALA A 138 -7.84 1.18 6.56
CA ALA A 138 -7.59 2.58 6.22
C ALA A 138 -7.91 3.54 7.37
N VAL A 139 -9.05 3.34 8.04
CA VAL A 139 -9.45 4.16 9.20
C VAL A 139 -8.48 3.99 10.36
N ARG A 140 -8.07 2.75 10.66
CA ARG A 140 -7.09 2.44 11.72
C ARG A 140 -5.74 3.12 11.44
N CYS A 141 -5.12 2.79 10.32
CA CYS A 141 -3.76 3.25 10.00
C CYS A 141 -3.67 4.77 9.93
N ARG A 142 -4.69 5.45 9.39
CA ARG A 142 -4.72 6.91 9.40
C ARG A 142 -4.79 7.48 10.82
N ASN A 143 -5.55 6.86 11.73
CA ASN A 143 -5.62 7.35 13.11
C ASN A 143 -4.28 7.18 13.84
N ASP A 144 -3.59 6.06 13.60
CA ASP A 144 -2.26 5.80 14.16
C ASP A 144 -1.26 6.83 13.64
N ILE A 145 -1.20 7.05 12.32
CA ILE A 145 -0.31 8.07 11.73
C ILE A 145 -0.67 9.47 12.21
N ALA A 146 -1.95 9.81 12.38
CA ALA A 146 -2.36 11.10 12.94
C ALA A 146 -1.92 11.27 14.40
N TYR A 147 -1.84 10.19 15.18
CA TYR A 147 -1.23 10.22 16.51
C TYR A 147 0.28 10.40 16.42
N ILE A 148 0.97 9.57 15.65
CA ILE A 148 2.44 9.61 15.56
C ILE A 148 2.92 10.97 15.03
N ARG A 149 2.23 11.54 14.02
CA ARG A 149 2.50 12.88 13.51
C ARG A 149 2.47 13.93 14.63
N ARG A 150 1.44 13.91 15.48
CA ARG A 150 1.31 14.86 16.59
C ARG A 150 2.45 14.70 17.60
N GLU A 151 2.89 13.48 17.85
CA GLU A 151 4.05 13.25 18.72
C GLU A 151 5.38 13.67 18.06
N ALA A 152 5.55 13.44 16.77
CA ALA A 152 6.70 13.89 16.00
C ALA A 152 6.80 15.44 15.97
N GLU A 153 5.67 16.13 15.79
CA GLU A 153 5.60 17.59 15.82
C GLU A 153 6.04 18.16 17.18
N LYS A 154 5.68 17.50 18.29
CA LYS A 154 6.12 17.90 19.65
C LYS A 154 7.63 17.83 19.84
N ILE A 155 8.32 16.95 19.10
CA ILE A 155 9.78 16.81 19.15
C ILE A 155 10.50 17.57 18.02
N GLY A 156 9.77 18.45 17.31
CA GLY A 156 10.34 19.40 16.35
C GLY A 156 10.29 18.97 14.89
N TYR A 157 9.65 17.85 14.55
CA TYR A 157 9.48 17.45 13.15
C TYR A 157 8.47 18.36 12.43
N GLN A 158 8.88 18.98 11.32
CA GLN A 158 8.03 19.90 10.53
C GLN A 158 7.82 19.47 9.07
N GLY A 159 8.45 18.38 8.62
CA GLY A 159 8.46 17.95 7.23
C GLY A 159 7.14 17.37 6.71
N TYR A 160 6.21 17.00 7.60
CA TYR A 160 5.03 16.21 7.23
C TYR A 160 4.12 16.89 6.20
N SER A 161 3.89 18.19 6.34
CA SER A 161 3.02 18.93 5.40
C SER A 161 3.62 18.95 3.99
N ASN A 162 4.95 19.05 3.88
CA ASN A 162 5.64 19.00 2.59
C ASN A 162 5.60 17.59 2.01
N LEU A 163 5.78 16.56 2.84
CA LEU A 163 5.64 15.15 2.44
C LEU A 163 4.25 14.91 1.83
N GLN A 164 3.18 15.31 2.52
CA GLN A 164 1.82 15.17 2.01
C GLN A 164 1.68 15.83 0.63
N LEU A 165 2.10 17.09 0.46
CA LEU A 165 2.03 17.82 -0.82
C LEU A 165 2.75 17.07 -1.95
N ARG A 166 3.93 16.53 -1.67
CA ARG A 166 4.73 15.74 -2.64
C ARG A 166 4.02 14.43 -2.99
N LEU A 167 3.45 13.74 -2.01
CA LEU A 167 2.65 12.53 -2.23
C LEU A 167 1.40 12.81 -3.07
N GLN A 168 0.72 13.95 -2.88
CA GLN A 168 -0.38 14.35 -3.76
C GLN A 168 0.11 14.51 -5.21
N SER A 169 1.29 15.12 -5.38
CA SER A 169 1.89 15.31 -6.69
C SER A 169 2.25 13.99 -7.36
N ILE A 170 2.83 13.04 -6.62
CA ILE A 170 3.09 11.67 -7.13
C ILE A 170 1.79 11.01 -7.56
N PHE A 171 0.75 11.08 -6.72
CA PHE A 171 -0.54 10.47 -7.03
C PHE A 171 -1.11 11.00 -8.35
N VAL A 172 -1.16 12.32 -8.51
CA VAL A 172 -1.72 12.96 -9.71
C VAL A 172 -0.82 12.76 -10.95
N ASN A 173 0.49 12.94 -10.80
CA ASN A 173 1.41 12.98 -11.94
C ASN A 173 1.95 11.61 -12.36
N VAL A 174 1.93 10.62 -11.48
CA VAL A 174 2.47 9.28 -11.72
C VAL A 174 1.35 8.25 -11.71
N ILE A 175 0.68 8.10 -10.56
CA ILE A 175 -0.28 7.00 -10.33
C ILE A 175 -1.46 7.12 -11.29
N MET A 176 -2.14 8.27 -11.31
CA MET A 176 -3.32 8.50 -12.17
C MET A 176 -2.99 8.50 -13.67
N LYS A 177 -1.76 8.88 -14.06
CA LYS A 177 -1.35 8.86 -15.47
C LYS A 177 -1.01 7.46 -15.96
N ARG A 178 -0.44 6.62 -15.09
CA ARG A 178 -0.10 5.22 -15.42
C ARG A 178 -1.31 4.30 -15.31
N MET A 179 -2.22 4.59 -14.38
CA MET A 179 -3.44 3.84 -14.15
C MET A 179 -4.68 4.73 -14.33
N PRO A 180 -5.04 5.10 -15.57
CA PRO A 180 -6.24 5.90 -15.79
C PRO A 180 -7.51 5.10 -15.39
N CYS A 181 -8.55 5.82 -14.97
CA CYS A 181 -9.89 5.27 -14.76
C CYS A 181 -10.79 5.63 -15.95
N PRO A 182 -11.71 4.72 -16.36
CA PRO A 182 -11.74 3.27 -16.13
C PRO A 182 -10.62 2.52 -16.91
N PRO A 183 -10.28 1.24 -16.58
CA PRO A 183 -11.00 0.27 -15.72
C PRO A 183 -10.47 0.15 -14.27
N ASN A 184 -9.42 0.87 -13.89
CA ASN A 184 -8.77 0.71 -12.58
C ASN A 184 -9.62 1.27 -11.43
N THR A 185 -9.54 0.61 -10.28
CA THR A 185 -10.23 1.00 -9.04
C THR A 185 -9.29 1.72 -8.03
N ALA A 186 -9.77 2.01 -6.82
CA ALA A 186 -9.17 2.95 -5.85
C ALA A 186 -8.30 2.14 -4.95
N GLU A 187 -8.80 0.95 -4.66
CA GLU A 187 -8.04 -0.18 -4.21
C GLU A 187 -6.85 -0.40 -5.15
N ASP A 188 -7.06 -0.49 -6.48
CA ASP A 188 -5.93 -0.65 -7.42
C ASP A 188 -4.93 0.50 -7.36
N HIS A 189 -5.41 1.74 -7.34
CA HIS A 189 -4.56 2.92 -7.18
C HIS A 189 -3.84 2.95 -5.84
N TYR A 190 -4.51 2.58 -4.75
CA TYR A 190 -3.92 2.49 -3.43
C TYR A 190 -2.78 1.47 -3.41
N HIS A 191 -3.02 0.27 -3.94
CA HIS A 191 -2.03 -0.79 -3.98
C HIS A 191 -0.82 -0.41 -4.84
N TYR A 192 -1.07 0.11 -6.03
CA TYR A 192 0.00 0.60 -6.89
C TYR A 192 0.77 1.77 -6.24
N PHE A 193 0.09 2.62 -5.47
CA PHE A 193 0.76 3.70 -4.76
C PHE A 193 1.63 3.19 -3.60
N VAL A 194 1.17 2.20 -2.83
CA VAL A 194 1.99 1.53 -1.80
C VAL A 194 3.25 0.93 -2.44
N ASP A 195 3.09 0.17 -3.52
CA ASP A 195 4.23 -0.47 -4.18
C ASP A 195 5.19 0.57 -4.78
N PHE A 196 4.67 1.64 -5.38
CA PHE A 196 5.48 2.74 -5.87
C PHE A 196 6.32 3.38 -4.75
N LEU A 197 5.72 3.69 -3.60
CA LEU A 197 6.45 4.28 -2.47
C LEU A 197 7.49 3.32 -1.92
N TYR A 198 7.14 2.05 -1.76
CA TYR A 198 8.07 1.03 -1.28
C TYR A 198 9.29 0.92 -2.20
N GLU A 199 9.08 0.78 -3.51
CA GLU A 199 10.16 0.53 -4.47
C GLU A 199 11.00 1.77 -4.79
N ASN A 200 10.42 2.98 -4.73
CA ASN A 200 11.07 4.18 -5.23
C ASN A 200 11.39 5.22 -4.14
N CYS A 201 10.76 5.12 -2.96
CA CYS A 201 10.84 6.17 -1.95
C CYS A 201 11.36 5.66 -0.58
N VAL A 202 11.11 4.41 -0.23
CA VAL A 202 11.56 3.83 1.05
C VAL A 202 13.02 3.38 0.93
N PRO A 203 13.94 3.93 1.73
CA PRO A 203 15.32 3.47 1.74
C PRO A 203 15.42 2.01 2.20
N ASP A 204 16.35 1.24 1.62
CA ASP A 204 16.54 -0.19 1.90
C ASP A 204 16.70 -0.49 3.39
N SER A 205 17.32 0.41 4.15
CA SER A 205 17.49 0.29 5.61
C SER A 205 16.18 0.20 6.40
N TYR A 206 15.05 0.58 5.80
CA TYR A 206 13.73 0.57 6.42
C TYR A 206 12.80 -0.50 5.85
N GLN A 207 13.19 -1.20 4.78
CA GLN A 207 12.35 -2.21 4.11
C GLN A 207 12.09 -3.45 4.97
N GLU A 208 12.95 -3.70 5.97
CA GLU A 208 12.83 -4.80 6.95
C GLU A 208 12.01 -4.41 8.20
N LEU A 209 11.46 -3.20 8.27
CA LEU A 209 10.60 -2.81 9.39
C LEU A 209 9.26 -3.54 9.31
N GLU A 210 8.95 -4.33 10.35
CA GLU A 210 7.71 -5.13 10.47
C GLU A 210 6.42 -4.33 10.25
N TYR A 211 6.43 -3.05 10.65
CA TYR A 211 5.29 -2.14 10.61
C TYR A 211 5.33 -1.13 9.44
N LEU A 212 6.24 -1.30 8.48
CA LEU A 212 6.39 -0.36 7.36
C LEU A 212 5.10 -0.20 6.55
N ASP A 213 4.37 -1.29 6.32
CA ASP A 213 3.15 -1.26 5.50
C ASP A 213 2.02 -0.49 6.18
N ASP A 214 1.83 -0.68 7.49
CA ASP A 214 0.87 0.09 8.29
C ASP A 214 1.22 1.58 8.25
N MET A 215 2.52 1.89 8.30
CA MET A 215 3.00 3.28 8.23
C MET A 215 2.74 3.90 6.86
N LEU A 216 3.14 3.23 5.77
CA LEU A 216 2.90 3.70 4.41
C LEU A 216 1.40 3.85 4.15
N ALA A 217 0.60 2.87 4.54
CA ALA A 217 -0.85 2.91 4.41
C ALA A 217 -1.43 4.11 5.15
N GLY A 218 -1.04 4.33 6.41
CA GLY A 218 -1.54 5.46 7.17
C GLY A 218 -1.11 6.81 6.61
N ILE A 219 0.12 6.94 6.09
CA ILE A 219 0.60 8.16 5.41
C ILE A 219 -0.20 8.41 4.14
N ILE A 220 -0.46 7.36 3.34
CA ILE A 220 -1.28 7.44 2.14
C ILE A 220 -2.70 7.86 2.52
N PHE A 221 -3.39 7.15 3.43
CA PHE A 221 -4.78 7.46 3.78
C PHE A 221 -4.94 8.81 4.49
N ASP A 222 -3.94 9.24 5.25
CA ASP A 222 -3.91 10.60 5.78
C ASP A 222 -3.74 11.61 4.64
N THR A 223 -2.88 11.34 3.65
CA THR A 223 -2.79 12.15 2.42
C THR A 223 -4.12 12.16 1.65
N VAL A 224 -4.79 11.01 1.49
CA VAL A 224 -6.14 10.89 0.89
C VAL A 224 -7.18 11.68 1.67
N ALA A 225 -7.08 11.74 3.00
CA ALA A 225 -7.97 12.59 3.79
C ALA A 225 -7.83 14.09 3.41
N HIS A 226 -6.66 14.49 2.93
CA HIS A 226 -6.34 15.86 2.49
C HIS A 226 -6.40 16.06 0.95
N CYS A 227 -6.44 14.98 0.15
CA CYS A 227 -6.65 15.01 -1.30
C CYS A 227 -8.11 14.66 -1.65
N VAL A 228 -8.73 15.34 -2.60
CA VAL A 228 -9.91 14.77 -3.25
C VAL A 228 -9.44 13.66 -4.18
N ILE A 229 -9.34 12.43 -3.67
CA ILE A 229 -9.54 11.26 -4.53
C ILE A 229 -11.05 11.22 -4.77
N GLY A 230 -11.47 11.99 -5.78
CA GLY A 230 -12.84 12.07 -6.23
C GLY A 230 -13.05 11.02 -7.30
N TRP A 231 -13.87 10.05 -6.98
CA TRP A 231 -14.38 9.11 -7.96
C TRP A 231 -15.86 9.38 -8.10
N ASP A 232 -16.18 10.28 -9.02
CA ASP A 232 -17.58 10.54 -9.33
C ASP A 232 -18.07 9.58 -10.41
N LYS A 233 -19.36 9.28 -10.37
CA LYS A 233 -20.06 8.32 -11.23
C LYS A 233 -20.10 8.75 -12.71
N ASP A 234 -19.74 10.00 -13.01
CA ASP A 234 -19.89 10.62 -14.31
C ASP A 234 -18.51 10.82 -14.98
N ASP A 235 -18.26 9.93 -15.92
CA ASP A 235 -17.03 9.59 -16.66
C ASP A 235 -16.35 10.69 -17.49
N THR A 236 -16.35 11.97 -17.08
CA THR A 236 -15.81 13.06 -17.95
C THR A 236 -14.93 14.10 -17.29
N LYS A 237 -14.69 14.04 -15.98
CA LYS A 237 -13.77 14.98 -15.33
C LYS A 237 -12.80 14.23 -14.45
N GLN A 238 -11.53 14.21 -14.86
CA GLN A 238 -10.41 14.05 -13.94
C GLN A 238 -10.49 15.18 -12.93
N VAL A 239 -11.25 14.98 -11.85
CA VAL A 239 -11.29 15.94 -10.75
C VAL A 239 -10.09 15.68 -9.87
N VAL A 240 -8.95 16.18 -10.34
CA VAL A 240 -8.04 16.82 -9.39
C VAL A 240 -8.72 18.13 -9.02
N LEU A 241 -8.80 18.41 -7.72
CA LEU A 241 -8.85 19.73 -7.06
C LEU A 241 -9.96 19.85 -6.00
N ASN A 242 -9.50 20.23 -4.79
CA ASN A 242 -10.18 20.90 -3.68
C ASN A 242 -11.14 20.13 -2.77
#